data_AF-A0A1I1AR81-F1
#
_entry.id   AF-A0A1I1AR81-F1
#
_cell.length_a   1.000
_cell.length_b   1.000
_cell.length_c   1.000
_cell.angle_alpha   90.00
_cell.angle_beta   90.00
_cell.angle_gamma   90.00
#
_symmetry.space_group_name_H-M   'P 1'
#
loop_
_entity.id
_entity.type
_entity.pdbx_description
1 polymer ?
#
loop_
_entity_poly.entity_id
_entity_poly.type
_entity_poly.pdbx_seq_one_letter_code
_entity_poly.pdbx_strand_id
1 'polypeptide(L)'
;MFLVTDSYGIPNHFFGPIPGQFYAVIGRVTMLGALLEQRVLELLWAIDDEPQPVHAGKSVAELLRLIEKPPLSRSDATDDDVRDMLRRVRVVIEERNAVVHSLWPEATLRIAFRWRPRTLKRRANESEWMQGEFVTRKDLRGIVSRLVTVNDELATMSQRLHSHRVTMSTDG
;
A
#
# COMPACT_ATOMS: atom_id res chain seq x y z
N MET A 1 25.22 11.67 -31.60
CA MET A 1 25.31 11.60 -30.12
C MET A 1 24.48 10.39 -29.70
N PHE A 2 25.10 9.28 -29.31
CA PHE A 2 24.34 8.08 -28.91
C PHE A 2 23.81 8.30 -27.49
N LEU A 3 22.50 8.14 -27.32
CA LEU A 3 21.89 8.15 -25.99
C LEU A 3 22.38 6.91 -25.27
N VAL A 4 23.15 7.10 -24.18
CA VAL A 4 23.52 5.98 -23.31
C VAL A 4 22.24 5.50 -22.64
N THR A 5 21.90 4.24 -22.87
CA THR A 5 20.75 3.56 -22.25
C THR A 5 21.23 2.60 -21.17
N ASP A 6 20.37 2.32 -20.20
CA ASP A 6 20.57 1.25 -19.23
C ASP A 6 20.36 -0.15 -19.85
N SER A 7 20.46 -1.20 -19.03
CA SER A 7 20.25 -2.59 -19.43
C SER A 7 18.83 -2.91 -19.91
N TYR A 8 17.87 -2.00 -19.70
CA TYR A 8 16.48 -2.12 -20.12
C TYR A 8 16.16 -1.22 -21.33
N GLY A 9 17.17 -0.56 -21.92
CA GLY A 9 17.00 0.34 -23.05
C GLY A 9 16.46 1.72 -22.67
N ILE A 10 16.41 2.06 -21.38
CA ILE A 10 15.93 3.36 -20.92
C ILE A 10 17.07 4.39 -21.03
N PRO A 11 16.86 5.54 -21.69
CA PRO A 11 17.90 6.56 -21.76
C PRO A 11 18.25 7.14 -20.39
N ASN A 12 19.55 7.25 -20.08
CA ASN A 12 20.05 7.66 -18.77
C ASN A 12 19.57 9.04 -18.27
N HIS A 13 19.08 9.89 -19.18
CA HIS A 13 18.58 11.23 -18.82
C HIS A 13 17.15 11.24 -18.25
N PHE A 14 16.38 10.14 -18.38
CA PHE A 14 15.01 10.09 -17.86
C PHE A 14 14.97 10.10 -16.34
N PHE A 15 15.85 9.32 -15.70
CA PHE A 15 15.89 9.18 -14.25
C PHE A 15 17.18 9.73 -13.62
N GLY A 16 18.19 10.03 -14.44
CA GLY A 16 19.51 10.43 -13.95
C GLY A 16 20.31 9.25 -13.39
N PRO A 17 21.45 9.53 -12.73
CA PRO A 17 22.39 8.51 -12.26
C PRO A 17 21.93 7.89 -10.92
N ILE A 18 20.73 7.29 -10.89
CA ILE A 18 20.21 6.67 -9.68
C ILE A 18 20.84 5.28 -9.48
N PRO A 19 21.37 4.94 -8.29
CA PRO A 19 21.92 3.62 -8.02
C PRO A 19 20.88 2.50 -8.15
N GLY A 20 21.23 1.35 -8.77
CA GLY A 20 20.29 0.22 -8.91
C GLY A 20 19.69 -0.29 -7.58
N GLN A 21 20.46 -0.22 -6.48
CA GLN A 21 19.98 -0.59 -5.14
C GLN A 21 18.77 0.23 -4.68
N PHE A 22 18.63 1.47 -5.17
CA PHE A 22 17.49 2.31 -4.88
C PHE A 22 16.19 1.73 -5.48
N TYR A 23 16.22 1.36 -6.76
CA TYR A 23 15.09 0.73 -7.43
C TYR A 23 14.73 -0.62 -6.78
N ALA A 24 15.72 -1.35 -6.27
CA ALA A 24 15.46 -2.57 -5.52
C ALA A 24 14.65 -2.30 -4.24
N VAL A 25 14.88 -1.19 -3.54
CA VAL A 25 14.08 -0.82 -2.35
C VAL A 25 12.68 -0.38 -2.73
N ILE A 26 12.51 0.46 -3.76
CA ILE A 26 11.18 0.82 -4.27
C ILE A 26 10.41 -0.44 -4.67
N GLY A 27 11.04 -1.32 -5.45
CA GLY A 27 10.45 -2.57 -5.90
C GLY A 27 9.92 -3.40 -4.74
N ARG A 28 10.69 -3.53 -3.64
CA ARG A 28 10.23 -4.23 -2.42
C ARG A 28 9.01 -3.57 -1.79
N VAL A 29 9.00 -2.25 -1.66
CA VAL A 29 7.84 -1.50 -1.12
C VAL A 29 6.60 -1.69 -2.02
N THR A 30 6.78 -1.62 -3.34
CA THR A 30 5.70 -1.84 -4.31
C THR A 30 5.16 -3.27 -4.27
N MET A 31 6.04 -4.28 -4.24
CA MET A 31 5.68 -5.69 -4.15
C MET A 31 4.92 -6.00 -2.85
N LEU A 32 5.38 -5.49 -1.71
CA LEU A 32 4.70 -5.67 -0.42
C LEU A 32 3.32 -4.99 -0.41
N GLY A 33 3.19 -3.84 -1.09
CA GLY A 33 1.91 -3.18 -1.33
C GLY A 33 0.97 -4.06 -2.16
N ALA A 34 1.43 -4.60 -3.28
CA ALA A 34 0.64 -5.49 -4.12
C ALA A 34 0.20 -6.77 -3.38
N LEU A 35 1.09 -7.34 -2.55
CA LEU A 35 0.72 -8.47 -1.70
C LEU A 35 -0.39 -8.09 -0.72
N LEU A 36 -0.33 -6.90 -0.12
CA LEU A 36 -1.37 -6.42 0.78
C LEU A 36 -2.71 -6.25 0.06
N GLU A 37 -2.71 -5.72 -1.16
CA GLU A 37 -3.91 -5.63 -1.98
C GLU A 37 -4.54 -7.00 -2.26
N GLN A 38 -3.70 -8.01 -2.55
CA GLN A 38 -4.16 -9.39 -2.67
C GLN A 38 -4.74 -9.93 -1.35
N ARG A 39 -4.13 -9.64 -0.20
CA ARG A 39 -4.66 -10.06 1.11
C ARG A 39 -6.01 -9.41 1.43
N VAL A 40 -6.23 -8.17 1.02
CA VAL A 40 -7.55 -7.51 1.15
C VAL A 40 -8.60 -8.23 0.31
N LEU A 41 -8.24 -8.67 -0.90
CA LEU A 41 -9.13 -9.45 -1.75
C LEU A 41 -9.46 -10.82 -1.14
N GLU A 42 -8.46 -11.51 -0.56
CA GLU A 42 -8.66 -12.77 0.17
C GLU A 42 -9.60 -12.59 1.38
N LEU A 43 -9.45 -11.49 2.12
CA LEU A 43 -10.36 -11.14 3.21
C LEU A 43 -11.80 -10.95 2.70
N LEU A 44 -11.97 -10.23 1.58
CA LEU A 44 -13.28 -10.04 0.96
C LEU A 44 -13.91 -11.39 0.60
N TRP A 45 -13.17 -12.30 -0.04
CA TRP A 45 -13.68 -13.63 -0.36
C TRP A 45 -14.02 -14.48 0.87
N ALA A 46 -13.38 -14.23 2.02
CA ALA A 46 -13.72 -14.92 3.26
C ALA A 46 -15.13 -14.53 3.77
N ILE A 47 -15.58 -13.30 3.51
CA ILE A 47 -16.84 -12.75 4.02
C ILE A 47 -17.94 -12.62 2.96
N ASP A 48 -17.58 -12.62 1.67
CA ASP A 48 -18.49 -12.45 0.54
C ASP A 48 -18.80 -13.81 -0.12
N ASP A 49 -20.04 -13.96 -0.58
CA ASP A 49 -20.52 -15.13 -1.32
C ASP A 49 -20.41 -14.93 -2.85
N GLU A 50 -20.12 -13.71 -3.29
CA GLU A 50 -20.01 -13.39 -4.72
C GLU A 50 -18.83 -14.15 -5.39
N PRO A 51 -19.01 -14.59 -6.66
CA PRO A 51 -17.94 -15.25 -7.40
C PRO A 51 -16.67 -14.39 -7.55
N GLN A 52 -15.49 -15.01 -7.48
CA GLN A 52 -14.19 -14.32 -7.56
C GLN A 52 -14.04 -13.33 -8.73
N PRO A 53 -14.55 -13.61 -9.96
CA PRO A 53 -14.42 -12.67 -11.08
C PRO A 53 -15.11 -11.31 -10.85
N VAL A 54 -16.11 -11.23 -9.96
CA VAL A 54 -16.84 -9.98 -9.68
C VAL A 54 -15.93 -8.90 -9.09
N HIS A 55 -14.87 -9.32 -8.40
CA HIS A 55 -13.95 -8.42 -7.70
C HIS A 55 -12.64 -8.17 -8.44
N ALA A 56 -12.44 -8.84 -9.59
CA ALA A 56 -11.23 -8.68 -10.39
C ALA A 56 -11.06 -7.23 -10.88
N GLY A 57 -9.84 -6.71 -10.74
CA GLY A 57 -9.46 -5.37 -11.21
C GLY A 57 -9.95 -4.21 -10.34
N LYS A 58 -10.68 -4.46 -9.25
CA LYS A 58 -11.05 -3.41 -8.29
C LYS A 58 -9.82 -2.88 -7.57
N SER A 59 -9.78 -1.58 -7.34
CA SER A 59 -8.75 -0.96 -6.51
C SER A 59 -8.93 -1.36 -5.05
N VAL A 60 -7.83 -1.32 -4.28
CA VAL A 60 -7.88 -1.61 -2.84
C VAL A 60 -8.86 -0.71 -2.08
N ALA A 61 -9.01 0.55 -2.50
CA ALA A 61 -9.97 1.47 -1.89
C ALA A 61 -11.44 1.00 -2.13
N GLU A 62 -11.72 0.42 -3.28
CA GLU A 62 -13.03 -0.17 -3.57
C GLU A 62 -13.24 -1.48 -2.81
N LEU A 63 -12.22 -2.34 -2.74
CA LEU A 63 -12.28 -3.58 -1.95
C LEU A 63 -12.55 -3.28 -0.47
N LEU A 64 -11.84 -2.32 0.13
CA LEU A 64 -12.07 -1.89 1.51
C LEU A 64 -13.51 -1.41 1.73
N ARG A 65 -14.07 -0.62 0.80
CA ARG A 65 -15.48 -0.18 0.88
C ARG A 65 -16.46 -1.33 0.77
N LEU A 66 -16.17 -2.35 -0.04
CA LEU A 66 -17.01 -3.53 -0.17
C LEU A 66 -17.01 -4.35 1.12
N ILE A 67 -15.87 -4.46 1.80
CA ILE A 67 -15.77 -5.13 3.11
C ILE A 67 -16.52 -4.33 4.18
N GLU A 68 -16.46 -3.00 4.13
CA GLU A 68 -17.13 -2.11 5.10
C GLU A 68 -18.67 -2.01 4.91
N LYS A 69 -19.20 -2.41 3.74
CA LYS A 69 -20.60 -2.15 3.35
C LYS A 69 -21.64 -3.10 3.97
N PRO A 70 -21.45 -4.43 4.02
CA PRO A 70 -22.38 -5.32 4.67
C PRO A 70 -22.51 -4.94 6.14
N PRO A 71 -23.71 -4.97 6.74
CA PRO A 71 -23.78 -5.16 8.17
C PRO A 71 -23.14 -6.53 8.41
N LEU A 72 -21.88 -6.56 8.82
CA LEU A 72 -21.32 -7.74 9.46
C LEU A 72 -22.33 -8.08 10.58
N SER A 73 -23.09 -9.13 10.32
CA SER A 73 -24.40 -9.31 10.92
C SER A 73 -24.25 -9.95 12.29
N ARG A 74 -23.79 -9.16 13.25
CA ARG A 74 -23.93 -9.21 14.71
C ARG A 74 -22.78 -8.41 15.31
N SER A 75 -23.07 -7.64 16.35
CA SER A 75 -22.10 -6.92 17.19
C SER A 75 -21.17 -7.91 17.92
N ASP A 76 -20.38 -8.66 17.17
CA ASP A 76 -19.46 -9.67 17.67
C ASP A 76 -18.04 -9.06 17.66
N ALA A 77 -17.21 -9.44 18.63
CA ALA A 77 -15.83 -8.93 18.75
C ALA A 77 -15.00 -9.09 17.47
N THR A 78 -15.38 -10.03 16.59
CA THR A 78 -14.80 -10.24 15.27
C THR A 78 -14.97 -9.03 14.34
N ASP A 79 -16.05 -8.27 14.45
CA ASP A 79 -16.33 -7.12 13.58
C ASP A 79 -15.44 -5.93 13.92
N ASP A 80 -15.23 -5.69 15.21
CA ASP A 80 -14.34 -4.64 15.70
C ASP A 80 -12.89 -4.95 15.29
N ASP A 81 -12.47 -6.22 15.41
CA ASP A 81 -11.18 -6.70 14.92
C ASP A 81 -11.01 -6.41 13.42
N VAL A 82 -12.01 -6.75 12.60
CA VAL A 82 -11.97 -6.51 11.14
C VAL A 82 -11.88 -5.02 10.86
N ARG A 83 -12.73 -4.19 11.46
CA ARG A 83 -12.70 -2.73 11.27
C ARG A 83 -11.37 -2.11 11.67
N ASP A 84 -10.79 -2.56 12.79
CA ASP A 84 -9.45 -2.16 13.23
C ASP A 84 -8.40 -2.48 12.17
N MET A 85 -8.45 -3.71 11.65
CA MET A 85 -7.55 -4.16 10.61
C MET A 85 -7.68 -3.33 9.33
N LEU A 86 -8.91 -3.08 8.84
CA LEU A 86 -9.13 -2.26 7.64
C LEU A 86 -8.61 -0.84 7.80
N ARG A 87 -8.76 -0.26 8.99
CA ARG A 87 -8.19 1.06 9.31
C ARG A 87 -6.66 1.04 9.23
N ARG A 88 -6.00 0.01 9.77
CA ARG A 88 -4.54 -0.16 9.69
C ARG A 88 -4.06 -0.37 8.25
N VAL A 89 -4.80 -1.16 7.47
CA VAL A 89 -4.56 -1.35 6.02
C VAL A 89 -4.63 -0.02 5.27
N ARG A 90 -5.67 0.78 5.53
CA ARG A 90 -5.83 2.10 4.89
C ARG A 90 -4.65 3.01 5.19
N VAL A 91 -4.24 3.11 6.46
CA VAL A 91 -3.10 3.92 6.88
C VAL A 91 -1.81 3.47 6.19
N VAL A 92 -1.50 2.18 6.18
CA VAL A 92 -0.23 1.70 5.60
C VAL A 92 -0.19 1.86 4.07
N ILE A 93 -1.33 1.72 3.37
CA ILE A 93 -1.43 1.97 1.93
C ILE A 93 -1.23 3.46 1.63
N GLU A 94 -1.85 4.36 2.39
CA GLU A 94 -1.66 5.80 2.25
C GLU A 94 -0.19 6.20 2.49
N GLU A 95 0.45 5.64 3.51
CA GLU A 95 1.86 5.85 3.78
C GLU A 95 2.75 5.33 2.65
N ARG A 96 2.49 4.11 2.15
CA ARG A 96 3.21 3.50 1.03
C ARG A 96 3.10 4.37 -0.21
N ASN A 97 1.91 4.86 -0.54
CA ASN A 97 1.69 5.74 -1.69
C ASN A 97 2.46 7.05 -1.50
N ALA A 98 2.38 7.67 -0.33
CA ALA A 98 3.12 8.89 -0.04
C ALA A 98 4.64 8.70 -0.16
N VAL A 99 5.18 7.58 0.35
CA VAL A 99 6.60 7.24 0.21
C VAL A 99 6.97 7.05 -1.26
N VAL A 100 6.27 6.17 -1.99
CA VAL A 100 6.60 5.89 -3.40
C VAL A 100 6.50 7.15 -4.26
N HIS A 101 5.50 7.99 -4.04
CA HIS A 101 5.35 9.25 -4.79
C HIS A 101 6.43 10.30 -4.44
N SER A 102 6.91 10.33 -3.19
CA SER A 102 8.01 11.21 -2.78
C SER A 102 9.38 10.75 -3.27
N LEU A 103 9.52 9.46 -3.59
CA LEU A 103 10.79 8.88 -4.02
C LEU A 103 11.15 9.16 -5.49
N TRP A 104 10.23 9.70 -6.29
CA TRP A 104 10.53 10.02 -7.68
C TRP A 104 11.48 11.24 -7.76
N PRO A 105 12.60 11.13 -8.50
CA PRO A 105 13.50 12.26 -8.71
C PRO A 105 12.77 13.39 -9.42
N GLU A 106 12.95 14.62 -8.94
CA GLU A 106 12.50 15.81 -9.64
C GLU A 106 13.64 16.32 -10.52
N ALA A 107 13.49 16.17 -11.85
CA ALA A 107 14.53 16.50 -12.84
C ALA A 107 15.01 17.96 -12.80
N THR A 108 14.23 18.87 -12.21
CA THR A 108 14.51 20.31 -12.10
C THR A 108 15.25 20.70 -10.82
N LEU A 109 15.36 19.81 -9.83
CA LEU A 109 16.08 20.11 -8.59
C LEU A 109 17.59 19.89 -8.79
N ARG A 110 18.34 20.99 -8.88
CA ARG A 110 19.81 21.09 -9.09
C ARG A 110 20.70 20.33 -8.09
N ILE A 111 20.12 19.64 -7.11
CA ILE A 111 20.83 18.86 -6.11
C ILE A 111 20.31 17.42 -6.24
N ALA A 112 21.17 16.53 -6.74
CA ALA A 112 20.88 15.14 -7.11
C ALA A 112 20.37 14.20 -6.00
N PHE A 113 19.93 14.76 -4.87
CA PHE A 113 19.40 14.04 -3.71
C PHE A 113 18.12 14.68 -3.12
N ARG A 114 17.48 15.64 -3.80
CA ARG A 114 16.24 16.23 -3.29
C ARG A 114 15.02 15.49 -3.83
N TRP A 115 14.57 14.54 -3.02
CA TRP A 115 13.29 13.84 -3.09
C TRP A 115 12.12 14.83 -3.12
N ARG A 116 10.99 14.46 -3.74
CA ARG A 116 9.80 15.30 -3.68
C ARG A 116 9.36 15.46 -2.22
N PRO A 117 9.30 16.69 -1.71
CA PRO A 117 8.83 16.95 -0.35
C PRO A 117 7.48 16.27 -0.11
N ARG A 118 7.32 15.49 0.97
CA ARG A 118 5.99 14.99 1.38
C ARG A 118 5.14 16.23 1.70
N THR A 119 4.12 16.50 0.89
CA THR A 119 3.11 17.49 1.26
C THR A 119 2.31 16.90 2.42
N LEU A 120 2.62 17.34 3.64
CA LEU A 120 1.69 17.17 4.75
C LEU A 120 0.39 17.84 4.32
N LYS A 121 -0.75 17.14 4.41
CA LYS A 121 -2.10 17.70 4.15
C LYS A 121 -2.48 18.77 5.19
N ARG A 122 -1.61 19.72 5.47
CA ARG A 122 -1.92 20.96 6.18
C ARG A 122 -2.34 21.94 5.11
N ARG A 123 -3.56 22.49 5.20
CA ARG A 123 -3.96 23.66 4.40
C ARG A 123 -2.91 24.74 4.65
N ALA A 124 -2.00 24.94 3.69
CA ALA A 124 -0.93 25.90 3.80
C ALA A 124 -1.54 27.29 3.59
N ASN A 125 -1.39 28.16 4.60
CA ASN A 125 -1.43 29.59 4.36
C ASN A 125 -0.25 29.93 3.43
N GLU A 126 -0.47 30.84 2.47
CA GLU A 126 0.43 31.17 1.34
C GLU A 126 1.88 31.58 1.72
N SER A 127 2.20 31.72 3.02
CA SER A 127 3.49 32.19 3.53
C SER A 127 4.39 31.10 4.12
N GLU A 128 3.94 29.85 4.25
CA GLU A 128 4.81 28.74 4.67
C GLU A 128 5.46 28.10 3.44
N TRP A 129 6.72 28.46 3.17
CA TRP A 129 7.60 27.69 2.29
C TRP A 129 7.42 26.21 2.58
N MET A 130 7.03 25.41 1.58
CA MET A 130 6.76 23.98 1.74
C MET A 130 7.98 23.26 2.33
N GLN A 131 8.01 23.14 3.66
CA GLN A 131 8.93 22.28 4.39
C GLN A 131 8.45 20.86 4.18
N GLY A 132 8.75 20.25 3.04
CA GLY A 132 8.53 18.82 2.96
C GLY A 132 9.72 18.05 3.51
N GLU A 133 9.37 17.01 4.23
CA GLU A 133 10.31 16.07 4.78
C GLU A 133 10.81 15.15 3.67
N PHE A 134 12.12 14.90 3.66
CA PHE A 134 12.76 13.94 2.76
C PHE A 134 12.53 12.52 3.28
N VAL A 135 12.23 11.59 2.37
CA VAL A 135 12.14 10.17 2.74
C VAL A 135 13.52 9.65 3.11
N THR A 136 13.68 9.19 4.35
CA THR A 136 14.93 8.64 4.86
C THR A 136 14.98 7.11 4.76
N ARG A 137 16.17 6.53 4.94
CA ARG A 137 16.33 5.07 5.08
C ARG A 137 15.52 4.51 6.27
N LYS A 138 15.34 5.30 7.32
CA LYS A 138 14.52 4.93 8.48
C LYS A 138 13.04 4.85 8.09
N ASP A 139 12.55 5.77 7.28
CA ASP A 139 11.18 5.77 6.79
C ASP A 139 10.92 4.57 5.87
N LEU A 140 11.86 4.27 4.96
CA LEU A 140 11.79 3.09 4.11
C LEU A 140 11.76 1.79 4.91
N ARG A 141 12.60 1.66 5.95
CA ARG A 141 12.57 0.50 6.84
C ARG A 141 11.25 0.43 7.61
N GLY A 142 10.76 1.57 8.09
CA GLY A 142 9.50 1.68 8.83
C GLY A 142 8.32 1.21 8.00
N ILE A 143 8.19 1.69 6.75
CA ILE A 143 7.08 1.29 5.88
C ILE A 143 7.18 -0.18 5.47
N VAL A 144 8.38 -0.70 5.18
CA VAL A 144 8.58 -2.13 4.90
C VAL A 144 8.12 -2.97 6.09
N SER A 145 8.55 -2.63 7.31
CA SER A 145 8.15 -3.35 8.52
C SER A 145 6.64 -3.33 8.73
N ARG A 146 5.99 -2.17 8.58
CA ARG A 146 4.54 -2.05 8.74
C ARG A 146 3.77 -2.83 7.68
N LEU A 147 4.22 -2.77 6.41
CA LEU A 147 3.62 -3.56 5.34
C LEU A 147 3.71 -5.06 5.61
N VAL A 148 4.85 -5.56 6.09
CA VAL A 148 5.01 -6.97 6.46
C VAL A 148 4.07 -7.35 7.60
N THR A 149 4.07 -6.57 8.70
CA THR A 149 3.22 -6.85 9.85
C THR A 149 1.73 -6.87 9.48
N VAL A 150 1.24 -5.86 8.74
CA VAL A 150 -0.17 -5.80 8.35
C VAL A 150 -0.53 -6.92 7.37
N ASN A 151 0.39 -7.32 6.48
CA ASN A 151 0.18 -8.49 5.62
C ASN A 151 -0.03 -9.78 6.42
N ASP A 152 0.83 -10.04 7.39
CA ASP A 152 0.79 -11.27 8.20
C ASP A 152 -0.47 -11.34 9.06
N GLU A 153 -0.85 -10.22 9.68
CA GLU A 153 -2.07 -10.14 10.50
C GLU A 153 -3.33 -10.29 9.64
N LEU A 154 -3.39 -9.65 8.47
CA LEU A 154 -4.52 -9.75 7.55
C LEU A 154 -4.68 -11.17 6.99
N ALA A 155 -3.58 -11.85 6.69
CA ALA A 155 -3.60 -13.25 6.27
C ALA A 155 -4.16 -14.15 7.40
N THR A 156 -3.71 -13.95 8.64
CA THR A 156 -4.20 -14.68 9.82
C THR A 156 -5.71 -14.45 10.02
N MET A 157 -6.16 -13.20 9.89
CA MET A 157 -7.56 -12.84 10.01
C MET A 157 -8.42 -13.50 8.92
N SER A 158 -7.96 -13.49 7.67
CA SER A 158 -8.66 -14.11 6.54
C SER A 158 -8.82 -15.62 6.75
N GLN A 159 -7.77 -16.29 7.21
CA GLN A 159 -7.82 -17.73 7.54
C GLN A 159 -8.81 -18.03 8.68
N ARG A 160 -8.82 -17.20 9.74
CA ARG A 160 -9.76 -17.33 10.86
C ARG A 160 -11.21 -17.22 10.39
N LEU A 161 -11.52 -16.20 9.58
CA LEU A 161 -12.87 -15.98 9.05
C LEU A 161 -13.31 -17.11 8.12
N HIS A 162 -12.41 -17.56 7.24
CA HIS A 162 -12.68 -18.69 6.36
C HIS A 162 -13.01 -19.97 7.16
N SER A 163 -12.20 -20.28 8.18
CA SER A 163 -12.41 -21.46 9.04
C SER A 163 -13.75 -21.41 9.78
N HIS A 164 -14.10 -20.23 10.29
CA HIS A 164 -15.39 -20.00 10.96
C HIS A 164 -16.58 -20.23 10.00
N ARG A 165 -16.49 -19.72 8.77
CA ARG A 165 -17.53 -19.90 7.74
C ARG A 165 -17.73 -21.35 7.34
N VAL A 166 -16.64 -22.11 7.17
CA VAL A 166 -16.71 -23.55 6.85
C VAL A 166 -17.43 -24.31 7.96
N THR A 167 -17.13 -24.00 9.22
CA THR A 167 -17.77 -24.66 10.39
C THR A 167 -19.26 -24.35 10.46
N MET A 168 -19.67 -23.11 10.20
CA MET A 168 -21.09 -22.73 10.20
C MET A 168 -21.89 -23.39 9.06
N SER A 169 -21.26 -23.67 7.93
CA SER A 169 -21.91 -24.31 6.78
C SER A 169 -22.13 -25.81 6.95
N THR A 170 -21.43 -26.48 7.88
CA THR A 170 -21.60 -27.91 8.14
C THR A 170 -22.70 -28.23 9.14
N ASP A 171 -23.12 -27.23 9.93
CA ASP A 171 -24.08 -27.39 11.03
C ASP A 171 -25.54 -27.04 10.65
N GLY A 172 -25.78 -26.56 9.40
CA GLY A 172 -27.10 -26.19 8.89
C GLY A 172 -27.55 -27.04 7.72
#